data_AF-R4K0B0-F1
#
_entry.id   AF-R4K0B0-F1
#
_cell.length_a   1.000
_cell.length_b   1.000
_cell.length_c   1.000
_cell.angle_alpha   90.00
_cell.angle_beta   90.00
_cell.angle_gamma   90.00
#
_symmetry.space_group_name_H-M   'P 1'
#
loop_
_entity.id
_entity.type
_entity.pdbx_description
1 polymer ?
#
loop_
_entity_poly.entity_id
_entity_poly.type
_entity_poly.pdbx_seq_one_letter_code
_entity_poly.pdbx_strand_id
1 'polypeptide(L)'
;MEKKFGLLIDDYYSGEIYRINIESFKVEYCCDIEPYNFHGFEMATEKYIVFRSEDQIPDTEEIVFIDLENRKKAVLRNSWDIDELDYKFIFDEEKNPIYIATKKFVNEGVKGSEEDKLMCFEWGKFLNELEWDDLK
;
A
#
# COMPACT_ATOMS: atom_id res chain seq x y z
N MET A 1 -1.49 -3.85 26.43
CA MET A 1 -2.87 -3.56 25.96
C MET A 1 -2.91 -3.98 24.50
N GLU A 2 -3.46 -5.15 24.21
CA GLU A 2 -3.48 -5.71 22.86
C GLU A 2 -4.53 -4.96 22.01
N LYS A 3 -4.09 -4.18 21.03
CA LYS A 3 -4.96 -3.70 19.96
C LYS A 3 -5.02 -4.80 18.89
N LYS A 4 -6.01 -5.68 18.96
CA LYS A 4 -6.36 -6.57 17.84
C LYS A 4 -7.34 -5.82 16.95
N PHE A 5 -6.82 -5.11 15.96
CA PHE A 5 -7.65 -4.65 14.84
C PHE A 5 -8.01 -5.87 13.99
N GLY A 6 -9.30 -6.01 13.66
CA GLY A 6 -9.82 -7.13 12.89
C GLY A 6 -9.21 -7.15 11.50
N LEU A 7 -8.21 -8.00 11.32
CA LEU A 7 -7.69 -8.42 10.02
C LEU A 7 -8.72 -9.36 9.40
N LEU A 8 -9.42 -8.91 8.34
CA LEU A 8 -10.20 -9.79 7.46
C LEU A 8 -9.27 -10.24 6.32
N ILE A 9 -8.33 -11.13 6.65
CA ILE A 9 -7.29 -11.62 5.72
C ILE A 9 -7.90 -12.45 4.58
N ASP A 10 -8.99 -13.18 4.84
CA ASP A 10 -9.49 -14.22 3.94
C ASP A 10 -10.13 -13.70 2.65
N ASP A 11 -10.73 -12.51 2.64
CA ASP A 11 -11.47 -12.01 1.48
C ASP A 11 -10.54 -11.56 0.33
N TYR A 12 -9.33 -11.11 0.65
CA TYR A 12 -8.40 -10.56 -0.34
C TYR A 12 -7.77 -11.64 -1.23
N TYR A 13 -7.80 -12.91 -0.79
CA TYR A 13 -7.36 -14.06 -1.58
C TYR A 13 -8.39 -14.46 -2.66
N SER A 14 -9.67 -14.13 -2.50
CA SER A 14 -10.70 -14.42 -3.51
C SER A 14 -10.81 -13.32 -4.57
N GLY A 15 -10.17 -12.17 -4.34
CA GLY A 15 -10.29 -10.98 -5.18
C GLY A 15 -11.47 -10.07 -4.82
N GLU A 16 -12.17 -10.33 -3.71
CA GLU A 16 -13.25 -9.46 -3.25
C GLU A 16 -12.75 -8.56 -2.10
N ILE A 17 -12.94 -7.25 -2.24
CA ILE A 17 -12.44 -6.28 -1.25
C ILE A 17 -13.56 -5.84 -0.33
N TYR A 18 -13.35 -6.08 0.96
CA TYR A 18 -14.24 -5.66 2.03
C TYR A 18 -13.52 -4.80 3.05
N ARG A 19 -14.21 -3.79 3.57
CA ARG A 19 -13.72 -2.96 4.67
C ARG A 19 -14.64 -3.04 5.88
N ILE A 20 -14.11 -2.69 7.05
CA ILE A 20 -14.91 -2.53 8.26
C ILE A 20 -15.17 -1.04 8.47
N ASN A 21 -16.43 -0.64 8.46
CA ASN A 21 -16.84 0.67 8.94
C ASN A 21 -16.64 0.71 10.47
N ILE A 22 -15.71 1.51 10.96
CA ILE A 22 -15.31 1.53 12.38
C ILE A 22 -16.36 2.16 13.30
N GLU A 23 -17.25 2.99 12.76
CA GLU A 23 -18.33 3.61 13.55
C GLU A 23 -19.50 2.64 13.72
N SER A 24 -19.86 1.92 12.65
CA SER A 24 -20.99 1.00 12.65
C SER A 24 -20.62 -0.46 12.90
N PHE A 25 -19.33 -0.80 12.91
CA PHE A 25 -18.78 -2.17 12.96
C PHE A 25 -19.36 -3.11 11.89
N LYS A 26 -19.67 -2.56 10.71
CA LYS A 26 -20.24 -3.33 9.59
C LYS A 26 -19.16 -3.63 8.57
N VAL A 27 -19.23 -4.82 7.99
CA VAL A 27 -18.44 -5.21 6.83
C VAL A 27 -19.14 -4.68 5.58
N GLU A 28 -18.40 -3.94 4.76
CA GLU A 28 -18.89 -3.31 3.53
C GLU A 28 -18.10 -3.83 2.34
N TYR A 29 -18.81 -4.35 1.34
CA TYR A 29 -18.23 -4.68 0.05
C TYR A 29 -17.82 -3.39 -0.67
N CYS A 30 -16.61 -3.37 -1.21
CA CYS A 30 -16.05 -2.24 -1.93
C CYS A 30 -16.02 -2.49 -3.45
N CYS A 31 -15.28 -3.52 -3.88
CA CYS A 31 -15.02 -3.81 -5.29
C CYS A 31 -14.40 -5.20 -5.47
N ASP A 32 -14.40 -5.67 -6.72
CA ASP A 32 -13.62 -6.83 -7.15
C ASP A 32 -12.26 -6.39 -7.72
N ILE A 33 -11.24 -7.21 -7.46
CA ILE A 33 -9.90 -7.10 -8.03
C ILE A 33 -9.37 -8.50 -8.39
N GLU A 34 -8.24 -8.56 -9.07
CA GLU A 34 -7.48 -9.79 -9.15
C GLU A 34 -7.05 -10.28 -7.75
N PRO A 35 -7.02 -11.59 -7.50
CA PRO A 35 -6.55 -12.16 -6.24
C PRO A 35 -5.12 -11.73 -5.90
N TYR A 36 -4.91 -11.30 -4.66
CA TYR A 36 -3.59 -10.99 -4.11
C TYR A 36 -3.27 -11.88 -2.92
N ASN A 37 -1.98 -12.19 -2.73
CA ASN A 37 -1.50 -12.74 -1.46
C ASN A 37 -1.38 -11.57 -0.48
N PHE A 38 -2.49 -11.25 0.18
CA PHE A 38 -2.58 -10.11 1.08
C PHE A 38 -1.69 -10.29 2.32
N HIS A 39 -0.86 -9.29 2.60
CA HIS A 39 -0.01 -9.24 3.79
C HIS A 39 -0.58 -8.31 4.86
N GLY A 40 -0.98 -7.08 4.49
CA GLY A 40 -1.50 -6.10 5.44
C GLY A 40 -1.86 -4.76 4.81
N PHE A 41 -2.70 -3.99 5.50
CA PHE A 41 -3.04 -2.62 5.08
C PHE A 41 -1.97 -1.62 5.48
N GLU A 42 -1.69 -0.73 4.54
CA GLU A 42 -1.07 0.57 4.82
C GLU A 42 -2.14 1.63 5.11
N MET A 43 -3.31 1.48 4.47
CA MET A 43 -4.43 2.39 4.60
C MET A 43 -5.76 1.74 4.20
N ALA A 44 -6.84 2.08 4.92
CA ALA A 44 -8.22 1.82 4.48
C ALA A 44 -9.10 3.00 4.91
N THR A 45 -9.37 3.92 3.99
CA THR A 45 -10.21 5.12 4.19
C THR A 45 -11.48 5.05 3.35
N GLU A 46 -12.28 6.11 3.41
CA GLU A 46 -13.45 6.27 2.53
C GLU A 46 -13.10 6.42 1.05
N LYS A 47 -11.88 6.86 0.73
CA LYS A 47 -11.45 7.17 -0.64
C LYS A 47 -10.48 6.14 -1.20
N TYR A 48 -9.54 5.70 -0.36
CA TYR A 48 -8.45 4.83 -0.79
C TYR A 48 -8.32 3.62 0.12
N ILE A 49 -8.04 2.48 -0.50
CA ILE A 49 -7.50 1.29 0.14
C ILE A 49 -6.08 1.09 -0.40
N VAL A 50 -5.12 0.91 0.50
CA VAL A 50 -3.72 0.64 0.16
C VAL A 50 -3.25 -0.54 1.00
N PHE A 51 -2.73 -1.56 0.35
CA PHE A 51 -2.23 -2.75 1.03
C PHE A 51 -0.98 -3.31 0.36
N ARG A 52 -0.20 -4.06 1.13
CA ARG A 52 0.90 -4.87 0.62
C ARG A 52 0.42 -6.25 0.24
N SER A 53 0.88 -6.71 -0.91
CA SER A 53 0.85 -8.10 -1.32
C SER A 53 2.27 -8.60 -1.51
N GLU A 54 2.51 -9.83 -1.11
CA GLU A 54 3.80 -10.50 -1.29
C GLU A 54 3.57 -11.79 -2.08
N ASP A 55 4.62 -12.34 -2.69
CA ASP A 55 4.65 -13.71 -3.22
C ASP A 55 3.70 -14.04 -4.39
N GLN A 56 2.89 -13.11 -4.91
CA GLN A 56 2.14 -13.34 -6.15
C GLN A 56 3.11 -13.48 -7.34
N ILE A 57 4.16 -12.66 -7.33
CA ILE A 57 5.32 -12.74 -8.21
C ILE A 57 6.52 -13.11 -7.33
N PRO A 58 7.29 -14.17 -7.64
CA PRO A 58 8.46 -14.52 -6.87
C PRO A 58 9.40 -13.33 -6.71
N ASP A 59 9.92 -13.15 -5.50
CA ASP A 59 10.90 -12.12 -5.18
C ASP A 59 10.44 -10.69 -5.55
N THR A 60 9.14 -10.41 -5.42
CA THR A 60 8.56 -9.07 -5.57
C THR A 60 7.57 -8.75 -4.44
N GLU A 61 7.73 -7.59 -3.81
CA GLU A 61 6.70 -6.96 -2.99
C GLU A 61 5.83 -6.05 -3.88
N GLU A 62 4.52 -6.14 -3.74
CA GLU A 62 3.56 -5.29 -4.44
C GLU A 62 2.82 -4.39 -3.46
N ILE A 63 2.77 -3.09 -3.75
CA ILE A 63 1.91 -2.15 -3.04
C ILE A 63 0.74 -1.82 -3.97
N VAL A 64 -0.45 -2.26 -3.56
CA VAL A 64 -1.67 -2.11 -4.32
C VAL A 64 -2.43 -0.90 -3.80
N PHE A 65 -2.78 0.01 -4.71
CA PHE A 65 -3.58 1.20 -4.45
C PHE A 65 -4.93 1.03 -5.12
N ILE A 66 -6.00 1.29 -4.39
CA ILE A 66 -7.37 1.28 -4.90
C ILE A 66 -8.01 2.62 -4.57
N ASP A 67 -8.45 3.32 -5.61
CA ASP A 67 -9.29 4.51 -5.54
C ASP A 67 -10.76 4.09 -5.66
N LEU A 68 -11.47 4.14 -4.53
CA LEU A 68 -12.87 3.74 -4.43
C LEU A 68 -13.80 4.74 -5.11
N GLU A 69 -13.43 6.03 -5.14
CA GLU A 69 -14.26 7.10 -5.69
C GLU A 69 -14.25 7.04 -7.23
N ASN A 70 -13.07 6.89 -7.82
CA ASN A 70 -12.90 6.84 -9.27
C ASN A 70 -12.94 5.42 -9.86
N ARG A 71 -13.06 4.40 -9.00
CA ARG A 71 -12.97 2.98 -9.34
C ARG A 71 -11.72 2.62 -10.13
N LYS A 72 -10.56 3.02 -9.62
CA LYS A 72 -9.25 2.76 -10.24
C LYS A 72 -8.34 1.98 -9.31
N LYS A 73 -7.35 1.31 -9.89
CA LYS A 73 -6.26 0.67 -9.17
C LYS A 73 -4.90 1.03 -9.77
N ALA A 74 -3.88 0.99 -8.95
CA ALA A 74 -2.49 1.05 -9.38
C ALA A 74 -1.67 0.06 -8.55
N VAL A 75 -0.62 -0.50 -9.14
CA VAL A 75 0.25 -1.47 -8.47
C VAL A 75 1.69 -1.02 -8.62
N LEU A 76 2.35 -0.76 -7.50
CA LEU A 76 3.79 -0.58 -7.47
C LEU A 76 4.44 -1.92 -7.19
N ARG A 77 5.42 -2.28 -8.02
CA ARG A 77 6.19 -3.52 -7.87
C ARG A 77 7.60 -3.18 -7.43
N ASN A 78 8.06 -3.84 -6.38
CA ASN A 78 9.40 -3.72 -5.83
C ASN A 78 10.07 -5.09 -5.86
N SER A 79 11.08 -5.26 -6.71
CA SER A 79 11.80 -6.53 -6.81
C SER A 79 12.91 -6.57 -5.76
N TRP A 80 12.99 -7.65 -4.98
CA TRP A 80 14.04 -7.82 -3.97
C TRP A 80 15.45 -7.96 -4.58
N ASP A 81 15.55 -8.31 -5.87
CA ASP A 81 16.82 -8.49 -6.59
C ASP A 81 17.39 -7.20 -7.22
N ILE A 82 16.60 -6.13 -7.33
CA ILE A 82 16.98 -4.90 -8.02
C ILE A 82 16.55 -3.69 -7.17
N ASP A 83 17.52 -3.05 -6.52
CA ASP A 83 17.38 -1.76 -5.84
C ASP A 83 16.16 -1.67 -4.90
N GLU A 84 16.29 -2.27 -3.71
CA GLU A 84 15.28 -2.22 -2.63
C GLU A 84 14.71 -0.80 -2.46
N LEU A 85 13.43 -0.61 -2.82
CA LEU A 85 12.68 0.57 -2.43
C LEU A 85 11.92 0.29 -1.15
N ASP A 86 12.51 0.61 0.00
CA ASP A 86 11.75 0.63 1.26
C ASP A 86 10.70 1.75 1.17
N TYR A 87 9.41 1.39 1.22
CA TYR A 87 8.31 2.34 1.30
C TYR A 87 7.88 2.55 2.74
N LYS A 88 7.74 3.84 3.12
CA LYS A 88 7.15 4.22 4.39
C LYS A 88 6.15 5.35 4.22
N PHE A 89 4.92 5.09 4.63
CA PHE A 89 3.87 6.08 4.69
C PHE A 89 4.05 6.93 5.95
N ILE A 90 4.01 8.25 5.77
CA ILE A 90 4.04 9.21 6.85
C ILE A 90 2.65 9.81 6.95
N PHE A 91 2.06 9.70 8.14
CA PHE A 91 0.70 10.09 8.41
C PHE A 91 0.63 11.38 9.25
N ASP A 92 -0.44 12.13 9.08
CA ASP A 92 -0.80 13.23 9.98
C ASP A 92 -1.38 12.71 11.32
N GLU A 93 -1.81 13.63 12.18
CA GLU A 93 -2.41 13.30 13.49
C GLU A 93 -3.73 12.53 13.36
N GLU A 94 -4.43 12.67 12.24
CA GLU A 94 -5.70 12.02 11.93
C GLU A 94 -5.52 10.66 11.22
N LYS A 95 -4.28 10.22 10.99
CA LYS A 95 -3.92 8.99 10.26
C LYS A 95 -4.18 9.04 8.75
N ASN A 96 -4.24 10.23 8.16
CA ASN A 96 -4.21 10.39 6.71
C ASN A 96 -2.76 10.43 6.22
N PRO A 97 -2.46 9.87 5.03
CA PRO A 97 -1.10 9.85 4.51
C PRO A 97 -0.79 11.21 3.91
N ILE A 98 0.33 11.80 4.30
CA ILE A 98 0.76 13.11 3.81
C ILE A 98 2.04 13.02 2.97
N TYR A 99 2.88 12.02 3.25
CA TYR A 99 4.06 11.74 2.46
C TYR A 99 4.29 10.23 2.29
N ILE A 100 4.98 9.87 1.22
CA ILE A 100 5.60 8.56 1.06
C ILE A 100 7.10 8.78 0.98
N ALA A 101 7.82 8.13 1.88
CA ALA A 101 9.26 8.07 1.84
C ALA A 101 9.69 6.78 1.13
N THR A 102 10.57 6.90 0.16
CA THR A 102 11.19 5.77 -0.53
C THR A 102 12.70 5.85 -0.38
N LYS A 103 13.36 4.76 -0.04
CA LYS A 103 14.82 4.71 0.01
C LYS A 103 15.31 3.89 -1.15
N LYS A 104 16.09 4.46 -2.07
CA LYS A 104 16.50 3.76 -3.30
C LYS A 104 17.85 3.03 -3.21
N PHE A 105 18.64 3.26 -2.16
CA PHE A 105 19.96 2.64 -2.04
C PHE A 105 20.51 2.78 -0.62
N VAL A 106 21.14 1.72 -0.11
CA VAL A 106 22.10 1.79 1.00
C VAL A 106 23.41 1.24 0.48
N ASN A 107 24.45 2.07 0.41
CA ASN A 107 25.77 1.51 0.17
C ASN A 107 26.20 0.71 1.42
N GLU A 108 26.07 -0.62 1.39
CA GLU A 108 26.40 -1.46 2.56
C GLU A 108 27.87 -1.33 3.01
N GLY A 109 28.76 -0.98 2.07
CA GLY A 109 30.18 -0.73 2.35
C GLY A 109 30.44 0.57 3.10
N VAL A 110 29.50 1.53 3.06
CA VAL A 110 29.61 2.84 3.70
C VAL A 110 28.26 3.26 4.26
N LYS A 111 27.88 2.68 5.41
CA LYS A 111 26.64 3.03 6.11
C LYS A 111 26.56 4.53 6.39
N GLY A 112 25.50 5.21 5.91
CA GLY A 112 25.28 6.64 6.14
C GLY A 112 26.02 7.54 5.15
N SER A 113 26.25 7.07 3.91
CA SER A 113 26.85 7.87 2.86
C SER A 113 25.89 8.96 2.35
N GLU A 114 26.41 10.03 1.75
CA GLU A 114 25.57 11.05 1.07
C GLU A 114 24.83 10.51 -0.17
N GLU A 115 25.18 9.29 -0.61
CA GLU A 115 24.52 8.55 -1.68
C GLU A 115 23.26 7.82 -1.19
N ASP A 116 23.11 7.61 0.13
CA ASP A 116 21.92 7.03 0.76
C ASP A 116 20.76 8.06 0.72
N LYS A 117 20.13 8.23 -0.44
CA LYS A 117 19.08 9.23 -0.63
C LYS A 117 17.71 8.66 -0.27
N LEU A 118 17.13 9.19 0.80
CA LEU A 118 15.70 9.12 1.06
C LEU A 118 14.99 10.09 0.11
N MET A 119 14.12 9.57 -0.74
CA MET A 119 13.19 10.36 -1.52
C MET A 119 11.91 10.49 -0.71
N CYS A 120 11.31 11.69 -0.72
CA CYS A 120 10.09 11.98 0.01
C CYS A 120 9.13 12.68 -0.94
N PHE A 121 7.98 12.05 -1.17
CA PHE A 121 6.95 12.53 -2.08
C PHE A 121 5.73 12.94 -1.28
N GLU A 122 5.17 14.11 -1.60
CA GLU A 122 3.85 14.50 -1.09
C GLU A 122 2.80 13.53 -1.63
N TRP A 123 1.91 13.04 -0.75
CA TRP A 123 0.94 11.98 -1.06
C TRP A 123 0.13 12.28 -2.33
N GLY A 124 -0.47 13.48 -2.41
CA GLY A 124 -1.29 13.85 -3.56
C GLY A 124 -0.51 13.93 -4.88
N LYS A 125 0.77 14.33 -4.84
CA LYS A 125 1.63 14.32 -6.03
C LYS A 125 1.99 12.90 -6.43
N PHE A 126 2.36 12.07 -5.45
CA PHE A 126 2.67 10.67 -5.67
C PHE A 126 1.52 9.92 -6.34
N LEU A 127 0.30 10.08 -5.83
CA LEU A 127 -0.89 9.47 -6.44
C LEU A 127 -1.11 9.88 -7.90
N ASN A 128 -0.77 11.12 -8.26
CA ASN A 128 -0.89 11.60 -9.65
C ASN A 128 0.18 11.03 -10.58
N GLU A 129 1.28 10.50 -10.04
CA GLU A 129 2.36 9.86 -10.79
C GLU A 129 2.14 8.35 -10.97
N LEU A 130 1.17 7.77 -10.26
CA LEU A 130 0.81 6.36 -10.43
C LEU A 130 0.16 6.10 -11.79
N GLU A 131 0.51 4.95 -12.38
CA GLU A 131 -0.20 4.42 -13.54
C GLU A 131 -1.47 3.71 -13.08
N TRP A 132 -2.61 4.34 -13.34
CA TRP A 132 -3.91 3.83 -12.91
C TRP A 132 -4.63 3.06 -14.01
N ASP A 133 -5.11 1.88 -13.66
CA ASP A 133 -6.04 1.06 -14.44
C ASP A 133 -7.45 1.14 -13.86
N ASP A 134 -8.46 0.90 -14.69
CA ASP A 134 -9.83 0.77 -14.21
C ASP A 134 -10.01 -0.53 -13.40
N LEU A 135 -10.80 -0.45 -12.32
CA LEU A 135 -11.25 -1.65 -11.59
C LEU A 135 -12.22 -2.46 -12.46
N LYS A 136 -12.10 -3.79 -12.38
CA LYS A 136 -12.96 -4.73 -13.11
C LYS A 136 -14.37 -4.75 -12.53
#